data_AF-A0A6G6YEQ5-F1
#
_entry.id   AF-A0A6G6YEQ5-F1
#
_cell.length_a   1.000
_cell.length_b   1.000
_cell.length_c   1.000
_cell.angle_alpha   90.00
_cell.angle_beta   90.00
_cell.angle_gamma   90.00
#
_symmetry.space_group_name_H-M   'P 1'
#
loop_
_entity.id
_entity.type
_entity.pdbx_description
1 polymer ?
#
loop_
_entity_poly.entity_id
_entity_poly.type
_entity_poly.pdbx_seq_one_letter_code
_entity_poly.pdbx_strand_id
1 'polypeptide(L)'
;MALNFKTTFVLILSNGFFLLSCKNTQQHIHKKIIEIAKEKLSTTDLSVSEIAYELGFEHSQSFNKLFKSKTQVTPLEYRKSFL
;
A
#
# COMPACT_ATOMS: atom_id res chain seq x y z
N MET A 1 -20.22 -24.77 -37.09
CA MET A 1 -20.35 -23.79 -36.00
C MET A 1 -20.26 -24.53 -34.67
N ALA A 2 -19.04 -24.73 -34.15
CA ALA A 2 -18.81 -25.37 -32.85
C ALA A 2 -18.18 -24.32 -31.93
N LEU A 3 -18.95 -23.84 -30.96
CA LEU A 3 -18.49 -22.90 -29.95
C LEU A 3 -17.50 -23.64 -29.03
N ASN A 4 -16.24 -23.21 -29.03
CA ASN A 4 -15.18 -23.75 -28.17
C ASN A 4 -15.43 -23.36 -26.70
N PHE A 5 -16.24 -24.16 -25.99
CA PHE A 5 -16.61 -23.94 -24.59
C PHE A 5 -15.45 -24.18 -23.58
N LYS A 6 -14.28 -24.66 -24.05
CA LYS A 6 -13.16 -25.08 -23.18
C LYS A 6 -12.14 -23.98 -22.88
N THR A 7 -12.10 -22.90 -23.67
CA THR A 7 -11.03 -21.88 -23.57
C THR A 7 -11.44 -20.66 -22.73
N THR A 8 -12.73 -20.36 -22.62
CA THR A 8 -13.21 -19.18 -21.87
C THR A 8 -13.25 -19.42 -20.36
N PHE A 9 -13.44 -20.66 -19.90
CA PHE A 9 -13.60 -20.95 -18.47
C PHE A 9 -12.28 -20.85 -17.68
N VAL A 10 -11.14 -21.17 -18.31
CA VAL A 10 -9.80 -21.10 -17.70
C VAL A 10 -9.36 -19.65 -17.44
N LEU A 11 -9.78 -18.71 -18.29
CA LEU A 11 -9.43 -17.29 -18.17
C LEU A 11 -10.20 -16.56 -17.05
N ILE A 12 -11.40 -17.02 -16.69
CA ILE A 12 -12.21 -16.40 -15.63
C ILE A 12 -11.71 -16.83 -14.24
N LEU A 13 -11.29 -18.10 -14.09
CA LEU A 13 -10.76 -18.62 -12.82
C LEU A 13 -9.37 -18.06 -12.45
N SER A 14 -8.51 -17.83 -13.45
CA SER A 14 -7.14 -17.31 -13.20
C SER A 14 -7.16 -15.86 -12.69
N ASN A 15 -8.07 -15.03 -13.20
CA ASN A 15 -8.21 -13.65 -12.74
C ASN A 15 -8.80 -13.56 -11.33
N GLY A 16 -9.81 -14.39 -11.00
CA GLY A 16 -10.44 -14.35 -9.68
C GLY A 16 -9.52 -14.80 -8.54
N PHE A 17 -8.76 -15.88 -8.74
CA PHE A 17 -7.90 -16.45 -7.69
C PHE A 17 -6.66 -15.59 -7.40
N PHE A 18 -6.05 -15.00 -8.43
CA PHE A 18 -4.90 -14.11 -8.24
C PHE A 18 -5.29 -12.80 -7.53
N LEU A 19 -6.49 -12.28 -7.81
CA LEU A 19 -7.01 -11.07 -7.15
C LEU A 19 -7.29 -11.27 -5.65
N LEU A 20 -7.61 -12.48 -5.21
CA LEU A 20 -7.86 -12.78 -3.80
C LEU A 20 -6.55 -13.03 -3.03
N SER A 21 -5.59 -13.74 -3.65
CA SER A 21 -4.33 -14.10 -3.00
C SER A 21 -3.38 -12.90 -2.80
N CYS A 22 -3.30 -11.99 -3.78
CA CYS A 22 -2.44 -10.80 -3.68
C CYS A 22 -2.95 -9.78 -2.64
N LYS A 23 -4.28 -9.66 -2.50
CA LYS A 23 -4.89 -8.68 -1.59
C LYS A 23 -4.52 -8.90 -0.13
N ASN A 24 -4.33 -10.14 0.33
CA ASN A 24 -4.02 -10.36 1.74
C ASN A 24 -2.56 -10.03 2.08
N THR A 25 -1.61 -10.44 1.23
CA THR A 25 -0.17 -10.18 1.43
C THR A 25 0.16 -8.71 1.25
N GLN A 26 -0.34 -8.08 0.18
CA GLN A 26 -0.12 -6.66 -0.07
C GLN A 26 -0.73 -5.79 1.03
N GLN A 27 -1.89 -6.16 1.58
CA GLN A 27 -2.48 -5.45 2.71
C GLN A 27 -1.65 -5.60 3.99
N HIS A 28 -1.08 -6.77 4.26
CA HIS A 28 -0.16 -6.95 5.38
C HIS A 28 1.09 -6.08 5.25
N ILE A 29 1.68 -6.04 4.06
CA ILE A 29 2.86 -5.20 3.77
C ILE A 29 2.51 -3.73 3.98
N HIS A 30 1.41 -3.25 3.38
CA HIS A 30 0.96 -1.88 3.56
C HIS A 30 0.69 -1.56 5.03
N LYS A 31 0.07 -2.46 5.79
CA LYS A 31 -0.15 -2.26 7.22
C LYS A 31 1.17 -2.09 7.96
N LYS A 32 2.15 -2.96 7.69
CA LYS A 32 3.47 -2.89 8.32
C LYS A 32 4.23 -1.61 7.98
N ILE A 33 4.19 -1.19 6.72
CA ILE A 33 4.75 0.09 6.25
C ILE A 33 4.13 1.26 7.04
N ILE A 34 2.80 1.26 7.21
CA ILE A 34 2.11 2.32 7.96
C ILE A 34 2.50 2.32 9.44
N GLU A 35 2.66 1.16 10.07
CA GLU A 35 3.13 1.08 11.46
C GLU A 35 4.53 1.68 11.63
N ILE A 36 5.48 1.29 10.79
CA ILE A 36 6.86 1.81 10.82
C ILE A 36 6.88 3.31 10.50
N ALA A 37 6.08 3.74 9.52
CA ALA A 37 5.96 5.15 9.17
C ALA A 37 5.46 6.00 10.35
N LYS A 38 4.45 5.53 11.08
CA LYS A 38 3.93 6.22 12.27
C LYS A 38 5.00 6.35 13.35
N GLU A 39 5.70 5.26 13.63
CA GLU A 39 6.80 5.24 14.60
C GLU A 39 7.89 6.25 14.21
N LYS A 40 8.34 6.25 12.96
CA LYS A 40 9.35 7.21 12.47
C LYS A 40 8.85 8.65 12.54
N LEU A 41 7.60 8.91 12.16
CA LEU A 41 7.02 10.26 12.22
C LEU A 41 6.89 10.81 13.65
N SER A 42 6.77 9.95 14.67
CA SER A 42 6.68 10.35 16.07
C SER A 42 8.00 10.33 16.83
N THR A 43 9.00 9.57 16.36
CA THR A 43 10.28 9.38 17.07
C THR A 43 11.47 10.05 16.41
N THR A 44 11.35 10.44 15.15
CA THR A 44 12.46 11.02 14.38
C THR A 44 12.11 12.38 13.79
N ASP A 45 13.13 13.18 13.52
CA ASP A 45 12.96 14.46 12.84
C ASP A 45 13.01 14.40 11.31
N LEU A 46 13.16 13.20 10.75
CA LEU A 46 13.27 12.96 9.31
C LEU A 46 12.11 13.55 8.52
N SER A 47 12.41 14.11 7.36
CA SER A 47 11.38 14.60 6.45
C SER A 47 10.51 13.46 5.94
N VAL A 48 9.27 13.79 5.56
CA VAL A 48 8.33 12.82 4.98
C VAL A 48 8.91 12.14 3.73
N SER A 49 9.74 12.85 2.97
CA SER A 49 10.43 12.31 1.80
C SER A 49 11.49 11.27 2.19
N GLU A 50 12.33 11.55 3.18
CA GLU A 50 13.34 10.60 3.67
C GLU A 50 12.70 9.31 4.20
N ILE A 51 11.64 9.44 4.99
CA ILE A 51 10.88 8.28 5.50
C ILE A 51 10.31 7.45 4.33
N ALA A 52 9.81 8.11 3.28
CA ALA A 52 9.30 7.41 2.10
C ALA A 52 10.41 6.63 1.38
N TYR A 53 11.59 7.23 1.20
CA TYR A 53 12.73 6.57 0.57
C TYR A 53 13.23 5.37 1.39
N GLU A 54 13.31 5.50 2.72
CA GLU A 54 13.69 4.37 3.60
C GLU A 54 12.68 3.22 3.54
N LEU A 55 11.40 3.53 3.36
CA LEU A 55 10.35 2.53 3.21
C LEU A 55 10.28 1.91 1.80
N GLY A 56 11.21 2.28 0.91
CA GLY A 56 11.33 1.71 -0.43
C GLY A 56 10.44 2.37 -1.49
N PHE A 57 9.90 3.56 -1.23
CA PHE A 57 9.15 4.31 -2.25
C PHE A 57 10.10 5.13 -3.12
N GLU A 58 9.96 4.99 -4.44
CA GLU A 58 10.68 5.84 -5.40
C GLU A 58 10.24 7.31 -5.34
N HIS A 59 8.99 7.56 -4.92
CA HIS A 59 8.42 8.89 -4.83
C HIS A 59 7.62 9.06 -3.52
N SER A 60 7.90 10.15 -2.80
CA SER A 60 7.21 10.50 -1.55
C SER A 60 5.70 10.73 -1.74
N GLN A 61 5.27 11.11 -2.95
CA GLN A 61 3.85 11.28 -3.28
C GLN A 61 3.07 9.97 -3.21
N SER A 62 3.67 8.85 -3.62
CA SER A 62 3.06 7.52 -3.54
C SER A 62 2.87 7.10 -2.08
N PHE A 63 3.90 7.33 -1.25
CA PHE A 63 3.82 7.14 0.19
C PHE A 63 2.72 8.01 0.82
N ASN A 64 2.67 9.31 0.49
CA ASN A 64 1.65 10.23 1.00
C ASN A 64 0.23 9.75 0.70
N LYS A 65 -0.03 9.28 -0.52
CA LYS A 65 -1.33 8.72 -0.91
C LYS A 65 -1.67 7.46 -0.13
N LEU A 66 -0.71 6.54 0.03
CA LEU A 66 -0.90 5.31 0.81
C LEU A 66 -1.18 5.62 2.28
N PHE A 67 -0.38 6.51 2.87
CA PHE A 67 -0.51 6.91 4.27
C PHE A 67 -1.85 7.58 4.53
N LYS A 68 -2.26 8.53 3.69
CA LYS A 68 -3.56 9.18 3.80
C LYS A 68 -4.70 8.19 3.59
N SER A 69 -4.60 7.28 2.63
CA SER A 69 -5.63 6.24 2.41
C SER A 69 -5.82 5.33 3.63
N LYS A 70 -4.73 5.01 4.35
CA LYS A 70 -4.77 4.10 5.50
C LYS A 70 -5.02 4.76 6.85
N THR A 71 -4.65 6.03 6.99
CA THR A 71 -4.75 6.77 8.27
C THR A 71 -5.77 7.90 8.26
N GLN A 72 -6.33 8.23 7.10
CA GLN A 72 -7.22 9.37 6.84
C GLN A 72 -6.57 10.76 7.03
N VAL A 73 -5.31 10.82 7.43
CA VAL A 73 -4.55 12.06 7.64
C VAL A 73 -3.26 12.05 6.82
N THR A 74 -2.70 13.21 6.51
CA THR A 74 -1.39 13.26 5.85
C THR A 74 -0.26 12.94 6.85
N PRO A 75 0.90 12.42 6.39
CA PRO A 75 2.06 12.21 7.26
C PRO A 75 2.48 13.46 8.03
N LEU A 76 2.36 14.63 7.38
CA LEU A 76 2.70 15.92 7.97
C LEU A 76 1.71 16.33 9.07
N GLU A 77 0.40 16.15 8.84
CA GLU A 77 -0.64 16.37 9.87
C GLU A 77 -0.49 15.41 11.04
N TYR A 78 -0.16 14.15 10.76
CA TYR A 78 0.11 13.16 11.79
C TYR A 78 1.28 13.60 12.67
N ARG A 79 2.42 13.97 12.07
CA ARG A 79 3.59 14.47 12.83
C ARG A 79 3.27 15.71 13.68
N LYS A 80 2.52 16.67 13.13
CA LYS A 80 2.08 17.87 13.88
C LYS A 80 1.20 17.56 15.09
N SER A 81 0.55 16.40 15.12
CA SER A 81 -0.29 16.00 16.25
C SER A 81 0.53 15.49 17.45
N PHE A 82 1.84 15.26 17.28
CA PHE A 82 2.77 14.82 18.33
C PHE A 82 3.82 15.89 18.71
N LEU A 83 3.83 17.03 18.01
CA LEU A 83 4.64 18.21 18.33
C LEU A 83 3.86 19.14 19.25
#